data_AF-A0A822X3I0-F1
#
_entry.id   AF-A0A822X3I0-F1
#
_cell.length_a   1.000
_cell.length_b   1.000
_cell.length_c   1.000
_cell.angle_alpha   90.00
_cell.angle_beta   90.00
_cell.angle_gamma   90.00
#
_symmetry.space_group_name_H-M   'P 1'
#
loop_
_entity.id
_entity.type
_entity.pdbx_description
1 polymer ?
#
loop_
_entity_poly.entity_id
_entity_poly.type
_entity_poly.pdbx_seq_one_letter_code
_entity_poly.pdbx_strand_id
1 'polypeptide(L)'
;MPTTVTIVGAGGIGSHLLATLVPAAHRGALSESLGGIVFRVHDSDTISAENLAHQRFLPSQVGSSKVGALKGSLAEFESENLEIQAIPSDVRSTSDISGSDIIVVAVDSSEARRVAHKSPGRWLDLRCSGDGFIAIDHRVG
;
A
#
# COMPACT_ATOMS: atom_id res chain seq x y z
N MET A 1 2.29 10.68 -17.63
CA MET A 1 2.88 9.56 -16.87
C MET A 1 1.91 9.27 -15.75
N PRO A 2 1.59 7.99 -15.47
CA PRO A 2 0.63 7.65 -14.44
C PRO A 2 1.17 8.03 -13.05
N THR A 3 0.28 8.41 -12.15
CA THR A 3 0.62 8.72 -10.76
C THR A 3 0.92 7.44 -10.00
N THR A 4 2.11 7.31 -9.43
CA THR A 4 2.52 6.15 -8.63
C THR A 4 2.29 6.41 -7.14
N VAL A 5 1.36 5.66 -6.55
CA VAL A 5 1.13 5.62 -5.11
C VAL A 5 1.76 4.34 -4.57
N THR A 6 2.82 4.48 -3.78
CA THR A 6 3.51 3.36 -3.15
C THR A 6 3.01 3.14 -1.74
N ILE A 7 2.46 1.97 -1.46
CA ILE A 7 2.02 1.54 -0.13
C ILE A 7 3.09 0.62 0.43
N VAL A 8 3.69 1.02 1.55
CA VAL A 8 4.63 0.20 2.32
C VAL A 8 3.86 -0.47 3.43
N GLY A 9 3.62 -1.77 3.32
CA GLY A 9 2.86 -2.61 4.25
C GLY A 9 1.50 -3.02 3.69
N ALA A 10 1.24 -4.33 3.67
CA ALA A 10 -0.01 -4.97 3.27
C ALA A 10 -0.77 -5.56 4.48
N GLY A 11 -0.41 -5.15 5.70
CA GLY A 11 -1.07 -5.56 6.94
C GLY A 11 -2.45 -4.94 7.15
N GLY A 12 -2.86 -4.74 8.40
CA GLY A 12 -4.19 -4.23 8.75
C GLY A 12 -4.55 -2.92 8.05
N ILE A 13 -3.72 -1.89 8.18
CA ILE A 13 -3.94 -0.58 7.55
C ILE A 13 -3.88 -0.67 6.02
N GLY A 14 -2.79 -1.24 5.47
CA GLY A 14 -2.57 -1.28 4.03
C GLY A 14 -3.64 -2.06 3.26
N SER A 15 -4.04 -3.23 3.78
CA SER A 15 -5.08 -4.06 3.16
C SER A 15 -6.46 -3.39 3.16
N HIS A 16 -6.83 -2.69 4.24
CA HIS A 16 -8.08 -1.92 4.29
C HIS A 16 -8.03 -0.69 3.38
N LEU A 17 -6.92 0.05 3.39
CA LEU A 17 -6.72 1.20 2.52
C LEU A 17 -6.91 0.82 1.06
N LEU A 18 -6.22 -0.22 0.58
CA LEU A 18 -6.33 -0.69 -0.80
C LEU A 18 -7.73 -1.17 -1.15
N ALA A 19 -8.38 -1.92 -0.25
CA ALA A 19 -9.74 -2.40 -0.43
C ALA A 19 -10.78 -1.27 -0.59
N THR A 20 -10.49 -0.07 -0.08
CA THR A 20 -11.34 1.11 -0.28
C THR A 20 -10.87 1.96 -1.46
N LEU A 21 -9.57 2.20 -1.57
CA LEU A 21 -9.01 3.16 -2.52
C LEU A 21 -9.03 2.66 -3.96
N VAL A 22 -8.74 1.38 -4.18
CA VAL A 22 -8.70 0.80 -5.54
C VAL A 22 -10.08 0.85 -6.21
N PRO A 23 -11.19 0.38 -5.59
CA PRO A 23 -12.51 0.48 -6.21
C PRO A 23 -12.95 1.93 -6.45
N ALA A 24 -12.60 2.85 -5.54
CA ALA A 24 -12.92 4.27 -5.69
C ALA A 24 -12.15 4.91 -6.85
N ALA A 25 -10.86 4.57 -7.00
CA ALA A 25 -10.02 5.04 -8.10
C ALA A 25 -10.44 4.44 -9.45
N HIS A 26 -10.89 3.18 -9.48
CA HIS A 26 -11.38 2.52 -10.69
C HIS A 26 -12.65 3.18 -11.25
N ARG A 27 -13.63 3.50 -10.39
CA ARG A 27 -14.90 4.11 -10.83
C ARG A 27 -14.83 5.62 -11.04
N GLY A 28 -13.87 6.29 -10.41
CA GLY A 28 -13.80 7.74 -10.42
C GLY A 28 -13.11 8.29 -11.66
N ALA A 29 -13.52 9.50 -12.07
CA ALA A 29 -12.78 10.32 -13.04
C ALA A 29 -11.35 10.69 -12.57
N LEU A 30 -10.98 10.30 -11.35
CA LEU A 30 -9.68 10.57 -10.74
C LEU A 30 -8.54 9.91 -11.52
N SER A 31 -8.67 8.63 -11.87
CA SER A 31 -7.62 7.91 -12.61
C SER A 31 -7.36 8.54 -13.98
N GLU A 32 -8.42 8.92 -14.69
CA GLU A 32 -8.33 9.65 -15.96
C GLU A 32 -7.70 11.05 -15.79
N SER A 33 -8.13 11.81 -14.78
CA SER A 33 -7.62 13.16 -14.50
C SER A 33 -6.13 13.19 -14.15
N LEU A 34 -5.60 12.08 -13.62
CA LEU A 34 -4.21 11.90 -13.25
C LEU A 34 -3.38 11.23 -14.36
N GLY A 35 -3.99 10.90 -15.50
CA GLY A 35 -3.32 10.20 -16.60
C GLY A 35 -2.91 8.76 -16.25
N GLY A 36 -3.69 8.11 -15.38
CA GLY A 36 -3.48 6.76 -14.86
C GLY A 36 -2.96 6.74 -13.42
N ILE A 37 -3.21 5.65 -12.69
CA ILE A 37 -2.71 5.41 -11.33
C ILE A 37 -2.05 4.04 -11.24
N VAL A 38 -0.89 3.98 -10.60
CA VAL A 38 -0.21 2.73 -10.24
C VAL A 38 -0.18 2.61 -8.72
N PHE A 39 -0.82 1.57 -8.18
CA PHE A 39 -0.69 1.20 -6.78
C PHE A 39 0.44 0.19 -6.62
N ARG A 40 1.60 0.63 -6.13
CA ARG A 40 2.74 -0.24 -5.85
C ARG A 40 2.73 -0.65 -4.39
N VAL A 41 2.64 -1.94 -4.10
CA VAL A 41 2.47 -2.44 -2.73
C VAL A 41 3.67 -3.28 -2.34
N HIS A 42 4.38 -2.87 -1.28
CA HIS A 42 5.52 -3.59 -0.72
C HIS A 42 5.15 -4.28 0.59
N ASP A 43 5.30 -5.59 0.65
CA ASP A 43 5.24 -6.39 1.88
C ASP A 43 5.86 -7.77 1.60
N SER A 44 6.83 -8.18 2.42
CA SER A 44 7.53 -9.46 2.25
C SER A 44 6.83 -10.62 2.94
N ASP A 45 5.81 -10.37 3.77
CA ASP A 45 5.17 -11.39 4.57
C ASP A 45 4.22 -12.29 3.75
N THR A 46 4.02 -13.49 4.28
CA THR A 46 2.96 -14.40 3.89
C THR A 46 1.75 -14.29 4.83
N ILE A 47 0.60 -14.75 4.37
CA ILE A 47 -0.64 -14.73 5.14
C ILE A 47 -0.65 -15.89 6.13
N SER A 48 -0.85 -15.58 7.39
CA SER A 48 -1.14 -16.53 8.47
C SER A 48 -2.62 -16.49 8.86
N ALA A 49 -3.08 -17.51 9.59
CA ALA A 49 -4.47 -17.57 10.06
C ALA A 49 -4.85 -16.40 10.98
N GLU A 50 -3.91 -15.87 11.77
CA GLU A 50 -4.13 -14.73 12.67
C GLU A 50 -4.45 -13.44 11.91
N ASN A 51 -3.92 -13.31 10.69
CA ASN A 51 -4.16 -12.13 9.86
C ASN A 51 -5.63 -12.00 9.42
N LEU A 52 -6.36 -13.11 9.32
CA LEU A 52 -7.75 -13.13 8.84
C LEU A 52 -8.71 -12.32 9.73
N ALA A 53 -8.36 -12.14 11.01
CA ALA A 53 -9.22 -11.41 11.95
C ALA A 53 -9.26 -9.89 11.71
N HIS A 54 -8.22 -9.33 11.12
CA HIS A 54 -8.01 -7.86 11.08
C HIS A 54 -7.35 -7.36 9.79
N GLN A 55 -7.15 -8.22 8.80
CA GLN A 55 -6.60 -7.89 7.49
C GLN A 55 -7.55 -8.40 6.42
N ARG A 56 -7.54 -7.76 5.23
CA ARG A 56 -8.48 -8.08 4.14
C ARG A 56 -8.04 -9.31 3.34
N PHE A 57 -7.90 -10.46 4.00
CA PHE A 57 -7.51 -11.73 3.40
C PHE A 57 -8.58 -12.81 3.61
N LEU A 58 -8.60 -13.79 2.71
CA LEU A 58 -9.53 -14.93 2.76
C LEU A 58 -8.83 -16.18 3.34
N PRO A 59 -9.57 -17.10 3.98
CA PRO A 59 -9.01 -18.35 4.47
C PRO A 59 -8.26 -19.17 3.40
N SER A 60 -8.74 -19.13 2.15
CA SER A 60 -8.12 -19.81 1.01
C SER A 60 -6.77 -19.24 0.59
N GLN A 61 -6.39 -18.06 1.09
CA GLN A 61 -5.15 -17.36 0.75
C GLN A 61 -4.04 -17.58 1.78
N VAL A 62 -4.29 -18.29 2.89
CA VAL A 62 -3.28 -18.61 3.89
C VAL A 62 -2.09 -19.34 3.24
N GLY A 63 -0.88 -18.91 3.57
CA GLY A 63 0.37 -19.41 3.00
C GLY A 63 0.83 -18.71 1.71
N SER A 64 -0.02 -17.90 1.08
CA SER A 64 0.39 -17.06 -0.06
C SER A 64 1.01 -15.73 0.40
N SER A 65 1.69 -15.01 -0.50
CA SER A 65 2.22 -13.68 -0.20
C SER A 65 1.07 -12.67 -0.01
N LYS A 66 1.20 -11.78 0.98
CA LYS A 66 0.18 -10.75 1.25
C LYS A 66 -0.10 -9.87 0.03
N VAL A 67 0.96 -9.38 -0.61
CA VAL A 67 0.84 -8.53 -1.81
C VAL A 67 0.24 -9.28 -3.00
N GLY A 68 0.55 -10.56 -3.16
CA GLY A 68 0.00 -11.38 -4.25
C GLY A 68 -1.50 -11.63 -4.05
N ALA A 69 -1.89 -11.97 -2.83
CA ALA A 69 -3.30 -12.13 -2.46
C ALA A 69 -4.09 -10.83 -2.63
N LEU A 70 -3.56 -9.68 -2.17
CA LEU A 70 -4.21 -8.38 -2.37
C LEU A 70 -4.40 -8.05 -3.84
N LYS A 71 -3.34 -8.21 -4.66
CA LYS A 71 -3.45 -7.99 -6.10
C LYS A 71 -4.52 -8.90 -6.72
N GLY A 72 -4.49 -10.19 -6.40
CA GLY A 72 -5.48 -11.15 -6.91
C GLY A 72 -6.91 -10.79 -6.53
N SER A 73 -7.13 -10.37 -5.28
CA SER A 73 -8.45 -9.95 -4.78
C SER A 73 -8.96 -8.64 -5.39
N LEU A 74 -8.08 -7.84 -6.00
CA LEU A 74 -8.41 -6.54 -6.58
C LEU A 74 -8.23 -6.50 -8.11
N ALA A 75 -7.89 -7.63 -8.74
CA ALA A 75 -7.54 -7.71 -10.15
C ALA A 75 -8.66 -7.23 -11.09
N GLU A 76 -9.93 -7.44 -10.71
CA GLU A 76 -11.09 -6.98 -11.49
C GLU A 76 -11.19 -5.44 -11.59
N PHE A 77 -10.45 -4.70 -10.76
CA PHE A 77 -10.37 -3.24 -10.83
C PHE A 77 -9.20 -2.72 -11.66
N GLU A 78 -8.27 -3.59 -12.09
CA GLU A 78 -7.20 -3.18 -13.02
C GLU A 78 -7.81 -2.80 -14.39
N SER A 79 -7.22 -1.79 -15.03
CA SER A 79 -7.65 -1.25 -16.32
C SER A 79 -6.49 -0.53 -17.00
N GLU A 80 -6.70 0.03 -18.20
CA GLU A 80 -5.68 0.84 -18.88
C GLU A 80 -5.20 2.04 -18.05
N ASN A 81 -6.03 2.54 -17.13
CA ASN A 81 -5.74 3.71 -16.28
C ASN A 81 -5.49 3.33 -14.80
N LEU A 82 -5.50 2.05 -14.44
CA LEU A 82 -5.27 1.62 -13.06
C LEU A 82 -4.51 0.28 -13.02
N GLU A 83 -3.33 0.29 -12.43
CA GLU A 83 -2.48 -0.89 -12.27
C GLU A 83 -2.18 -1.16 -10.80
N ILE A 84 -2.08 -2.43 -10.41
CA ILE A 84 -1.63 -2.86 -9.09
C ILE A 84 -0.33 -3.65 -9.24
N GLN A 85 0.75 -3.17 -8.62
CA GLN A 85 2.06 -3.83 -8.60
C GLN A 85 2.30 -4.47 -7.24
N ALA A 86 2.40 -5.80 -7.22
CA ALA A 86 2.71 -6.56 -6.01
C ALA A 86 4.23 -6.77 -5.90
N ILE A 87 4.85 -6.17 -4.88
CA ILE A 87 6.31 -6.24 -4.65
C ILE A 87 6.55 -7.03 -3.36
N PRO A 88 6.89 -8.33 -3.43
CA PRO A 88 7.03 -9.20 -2.25
C PRO A 88 8.41 -9.01 -1.57
N SER A 89 8.78 -7.76 -1.29
CA SER A 89 10.05 -7.42 -0.65
C SER A 89 9.92 -6.22 0.28
N ASP A 90 10.79 -6.19 1.28
CA ASP A 90 10.86 -5.07 2.22
C ASP A 90 11.41 -3.80 1.56
N VAL A 91 11.04 -2.66 2.15
CA VAL A 91 11.65 -1.37 1.88
C VAL A 91 12.79 -1.16 2.87
N ARG A 92 14.03 -1.19 2.37
CA ARG A 92 15.27 -1.04 3.15
C ARG A 92 16.07 0.19 2.73
N SER A 93 15.77 0.75 1.57
CA SER A 93 16.45 1.90 0.97
C SER A 93 15.48 2.78 0.17
N THR A 94 15.85 4.04 -0.04
CA THR A 94 15.01 4.97 -0.82
C THR A 94 14.89 4.58 -2.29
N SER A 95 15.83 3.78 -2.81
CA SER A 95 15.72 3.23 -4.16
C SER A 95 14.56 2.26 -4.33
N ASP A 96 14.19 1.52 -3.28
CA ASP A 96 13.08 0.55 -3.32
C ASP A 96 11.73 1.21 -3.61
N ILE A 97 11.60 2.48 -3.21
CA ILE A 97 10.38 3.30 -3.36
C ILE A 97 10.60 4.49 -4.29
N SER A 98 11.66 4.45 -5.10
CA SER A 98 11.95 5.49 -6.09
C SER A 98 10.86 5.56 -7.17
N GLY A 99 10.67 6.76 -7.72
CA GLY A 99 9.63 7.04 -8.72
C GLY A 99 8.20 7.08 -8.16
N SER A 100 8.04 7.10 -6.83
CA SER A 100 6.72 7.29 -6.20
C SER A 100 6.36 8.78 -6.14
N ASP A 101 5.15 9.12 -6.54
CA ASP A 101 4.59 10.47 -6.36
C ASP A 101 4.10 10.66 -4.92
N ILE A 102 3.56 9.60 -4.32
CA ILE A 102 3.12 9.53 -2.93
C ILE A 102 3.55 8.21 -2.32
N ILE A 103 4.09 8.25 -1.11
CA ILE A 103 4.43 7.08 -0.29
C ILE A 103 3.49 7.02 0.90
N VAL A 104 2.71 5.95 1.04
CA VAL A 104 1.89 5.67 2.22
C VAL A 104 2.58 4.62 3.07
N VAL A 105 2.88 4.94 4.32
CA VAL A 105 3.53 4.02 5.25
C VAL A 105 2.50 3.41 6.18
N ALA A 106 2.43 2.08 6.19
CA ALA A 106 1.43 1.27 6.90
C ALA A 106 2.07 -0.01 7.47
N VAL A 107 3.32 0.08 7.91
CA VAL A 107 4.12 -1.00 8.52
C VAL A 107 4.45 -0.72 9.97
N ASP A 108 4.72 -1.76 10.76
CA ASP A 108 5.25 -1.63 12.12
C ASP A 108 6.77 -1.48 12.20
N SER A 109 7.48 -1.68 11.08
CA SER A 109 8.94 -1.54 11.00
C SER A 109 9.39 -0.08 11.11
N SER A 110 10.11 0.25 12.18
CA SER A 110 10.79 1.55 12.33
C SER A 110 11.80 1.82 11.22
N GLU A 111 12.42 0.79 10.65
CA GLU A 111 13.38 0.94 9.56
C GLU A 111 12.70 1.42 8.28
N ALA A 112 11.63 0.74 7.85
CA ALA A 112 10.88 1.10 6.64
C ALA A 112 10.28 2.52 6.77
N ARG A 113 9.78 2.89 7.95
CA ARG A 113 9.34 4.27 8.24
C ARG A 113 10.46 5.29 8.03
N ARG A 114 11.64 5.03 8.60
CA ARG A 114 12.79 5.92 8.44
C ARG A 114 13.21 6.06 6.99
N VAL A 115 13.14 4.98 6.20
CA VAL A 115 13.43 5.03 4.76
C VAL A 115 12.43 5.91 4.03
N ALA A 116 11.13 5.73 4.28
CA ALA A 116 10.09 6.55 3.68
C ALA A 116 10.23 8.04 4.05
N HIS A 117 10.51 8.36 5.32
CA HIS A 117 10.66 9.75 5.77
C HIS A 117 11.93 10.43 5.22
N LYS A 118 12.94 9.64 4.83
CA LYS A 118 14.13 10.14 4.13
C LYS A 118 13.91 10.32 2.63
N SER A 119 12.81 9.81 2.08
CA SER A 119 12.48 10.04 0.68
C SER A 119 12.22 11.53 0.46
N PRO A 120 12.73 12.13 -0.63
CA PRO A 120 12.44 13.52 -0.97
C PRO A 120 10.99 13.73 -1.45
N GLY A 121 10.24 12.65 -1.71
CA GLY A 121 8.86 12.69 -2.17
C GLY A 121 7.84 12.94 -1.05
N ARG A 122 6.57 13.07 -1.44
CA ARG A 122 5.46 13.20 -0.48
C ARG A 122 5.24 11.86 0.21
N TRP A 123 5.06 11.91 1.53
CA TRP A 123 4.69 10.73 2.30
C TRP A 123 3.57 11.02 3.29
N LEU A 124 2.86 9.96 3.64
CA LEU A 124 1.81 9.88 4.64
C LEU A 124 2.07 8.64 5.51
N ASP A 125 2.40 8.83 6.78
CA ASP A 125 2.62 7.76 7.76
C ASP A 125 1.34 7.53 8.57
N LEU A 126 0.76 6.35 8.41
CA LEU A 126 -0.47 5.92 9.06
C LEU A 126 -0.15 4.92 10.16
N ARG A 127 -0.63 5.20 11.37
CA ARG A 127 -0.40 4.37 12.55
C ARG A 127 -1.69 4.16 13.32
N CYS A 128 -1.85 2.98 13.91
CA CYS A 128 -2.94 2.66 14.84
C CYS A 128 -2.39 1.99 16.10
N SER A 129 -2.94 2.31 17.26
CA SER A 129 -2.63 1.63 18.53
C SER A 129 -3.81 1.78 19.49
N GLY A 130 -4.30 0.65 20.03
CA GLY A 130 -5.51 0.63 20.86
C GLY A 130 -6.70 1.28 20.14
N ASP A 131 -7.37 2.21 20.82
CA ASP A 131 -8.52 2.95 20.30
C ASP A 131 -8.12 4.24 19.54
N GLY A 132 -6.83 4.43 19.24
CA GLY A 132 -6.29 5.64 18.62
C GLY A 132 -5.60 5.41 17.28
N PHE A 133 -5.56 6.45 16.45
CA PHE A 133 -4.76 6.50 15.24
C PHE A 133 -3.97 7.81 15.13
N ILE A 134 -2.87 7.78 14.39
CA ILE A 134 -2.05 8.93 14.06
C ILE A 134 -1.83 8.94 12.55
N ALA A 135 -2.01 10.11 11.93
CA ALA A 135 -1.65 10.37 10.54
C ALA A 135 -0.67 11.55 10.51
N ILE A 136 0.53 11.34 9.96
CA ILE A 136 1.59 12.36 9.85
C ILE A 136 1.95 12.49 8.38
N ASP A 137 2.07 13.72 7.89
CA ASP A 137 2.52 13.98 6.53
C ASP A 137 3.94 14.58 6.49
N HIS A 138 4.48 14.63 5.27
CA HIS A 138 5.78 15.21 4.94
C HIS A 138 6.04 16.65 5.41
N ARG A 139 5.06 17.37 5.96
CA ARG A 139 5.22 18.76 6.43
C ARG A 139 5.62 18.86 7.90
N VAL A 140 5.63 17.75 8.63
CA VAL A 140 5.97 17.71 10.07
C VAL A 140 7.47 17.45 10.30
N GLY A 141 8.29 17.53 9.25
CA GLY A 141 9.76 17.35 9.27
C GLY A 141 10.54 18.65 9.41
#